data_AF-A0A136LDZ1-F1
#
_entry.id   AF-A0A136LDZ1-F1
#
_cell.length_a   1.000
_cell.length_b   1.000
_cell.length_c   1.000
_cell.angle_alpha   90.00
_cell.angle_beta   90.00
_cell.angle_gamma   90.00
#
_symmetry.space_group_name_H-M   'P 1'
#
loop_
_entity.id
_entity.type
_entity.pdbx_description
1 polymer ?
#
loop_
_entity_poly.entity_id
_entity_poly.type
_entity_poly.pdbx_seq_one_letter_code
_entity_poly.pdbx_strand_id
1 'polypeptide(L)'
;MLGSNFQRVGWPASGEIDIMENVGKEPQNVYGTVHGPGYSGGDGVGGSYSMGENFADDFHVYAVDWDPDAIRWYVDGELVNTITPDDLRGNQWVFDHDFFIILNVAVGGYWPGNPDETTEFPQTMLVDYVRVYQLAE
;
A
#
# COMPACT_ATOMS: atom_id res chain seq x y z
N MET A 1 2.56 -0.58 5.21
CA MET A 1 2.67 -1.06 6.62
C MET A 1 3.57 -2.27 6.63
N LEU A 2 4.38 -2.47 7.69
CA LEU A 2 5.30 -3.61 7.77
C LEU A 2 5.07 -4.42 9.05
N GLY A 3 5.18 -5.74 8.96
CA GLY A 3 5.07 -6.62 10.11
C GLY A 3 6.10 -6.28 11.19
N SER A 4 5.63 -6.11 12.43
CA SER A 4 6.44 -5.72 13.58
C SER A 4 7.55 -6.72 13.91
N ASN A 5 7.42 -7.96 13.46
CA ASN A 5 8.42 -9.01 13.64
C ASN A 5 9.56 -8.95 12.61
N PHE A 6 9.60 -7.92 11.75
CA PHE A 6 10.60 -7.75 10.67
C PHE A 6 12.05 -7.91 11.14
N GLN A 7 12.42 -7.40 12.31
CA GLN A 7 13.80 -7.56 12.82
C GLN A 7 14.18 -9.02 13.11
N ARG A 8 13.19 -9.90 13.31
CA ARG A 8 13.38 -11.32 13.62
C ARG A 8 13.32 -12.20 12.37
N VAL A 9 12.35 -11.97 11.49
CA VAL A 9 12.06 -12.85 10.34
C VAL A 9 12.52 -12.28 9.00
N GLY A 10 12.80 -10.98 8.94
CA GLY A 10 13.15 -10.26 7.72
C GLY A 10 11.98 -10.07 6.75
N TRP A 11 12.20 -9.29 5.72
CA TRP A 11 11.28 -9.15 4.59
C TRP A 11 11.61 -10.21 3.51
N PRO A 12 10.60 -10.80 2.83
CA PRO A 12 9.16 -10.51 2.94
C PRO A 12 8.43 -11.34 4.00
N ALA A 13 9.13 -12.14 4.81
CA ALA A 13 8.51 -13.04 5.79
C ALA A 13 7.71 -12.32 6.90
N SER A 14 8.02 -11.05 7.17
CA SER A 14 7.24 -10.23 8.09
C SER A 14 5.89 -9.79 7.53
N GLY A 15 5.69 -9.87 6.21
CA GLY A 15 4.52 -9.29 5.56
C GLY A 15 4.62 -7.76 5.42
N GLU A 16 4.03 -7.26 4.35
CA GLU A 16 3.86 -5.84 4.04
C GLU A 16 2.48 -5.61 3.42
N ILE A 17 1.81 -4.55 3.87
CA ILE A 17 0.50 -4.11 3.35
C ILE A 17 0.63 -2.67 2.91
N ASP A 18 0.67 -2.43 1.62
CA ASP A 18 0.75 -1.10 1.03
C ASP A 18 -0.67 -0.54 0.90
N ILE A 19 -1.03 0.38 1.80
CA ILE A 19 -2.34 1.02 1.82
C ILE A 19 -2.50 1.89 0.57
N MET A 20 -1.45 2.62 0.21
CA MET A 20 -1.39 3.44 -0.99
C MET A 20 0.06 3.61 -1.43
N GLU A 21 0.33 3.30 -2.69
CA GLU A 21 1.47 3.80 -3.43
C GLU A 21 0.99 4.61 -4.63
N ASN A 22 1.69 5.69 -4.97
CA ASN A 22 1.48 6.47 -6.18
C ASN A 22 2.84 6.70 -6.86
N VAL A 23 2.85 6.67 -8.19
CA VAL A 23 4.01 7.03 -9.00
C VAL A 23 3.74 8.34 -9.70
N GLY A 24 4.62 9.32 -9.57
CA GLY A 24 4.40 10.67 -10.12
C GLY A 24 4.15 10.74 -11.64
N LYS A 25 4.65 9.77 -12.42
CA LYS A 25 4.37 9.67 -13.87
C LYS A 25 2.97 9.11 -14.20
N GLU A 26 2.28 8.60 -13.19
CA GLU A 26 0.93 8.02 -13.24
C GLU A 26 0.06 8.70 -12.19
N PRO A 27 -0.13 10.03 -12.26
CA PRO A 27 -0.70 10.83 -11.18
C PRO A 27 -2.16 10.49 -10.87
N GLN A 28 -2.83 9.80 -11.79
CA GLN A 28 -4.23 9.38 -11.67
C GLN A 28 -4.40 7.96 -11.14
N ASN A 29 -3.31 7.27 -10.76
CA ASN A 29 -3.34 5.88 -10.29
C ASN A 29 -2.78 5.76 -8.88
N VAL A 30 -3.44 4.95 -8.06
CA VAL A 30 -2.87 4.44 -6.81
C VAL A 30 -2.86 2.92 -6.83
N TYR A 31 -1.95 2.35 -6.04
CA TYR A 31 -1.70 0.93 -5.95
C TYR A 31 -1.88 0.47 -4.51
N GLY A 32 -2.60 -0.62 -4.34
CA GLY A 32 -2.74 -1.34 -3.08
C GLY A 32 -2.20 -2.74 -3.24
N THR A 33 -1.19 -3.09 -2.44
CA THR A 33 -0.39 -4.31 -2.62
C THR A 33 -0.16 -5.01 -1.29
N VAL A 34 0.00 -6.33 -1.33
CA VAL A 34 0.57 -7.10 -0.24
C VAL A 34 1.82 -7.84 -0.69
N HIS A 35 2.79 -7.88 0.21
CA HIS A 35 4.00 -8.68 0.02
C HIS A 35 4.17 -9.70 1.13
N GLY A 36 4.59 -10.91 0.75
CA GLY A 36 4.87 -12.01 1.64
C GLY A 36 5.72 -13.10 0.99
N PRO A 37 6.02 -14.20 1.69
CA PRO A 37 6.83 -15.30 1.16
C PRO A 37 6.21 -15.89 -0.12
N GLY A 38 6.92 -15.79 -1.25
CA GLY A 38 6.43 -16.28 -2.55
C GLY A 38 5.55 -15.30 -3.34
N TYR A 39 5.36 -14.08 -2.83
CA TYR A 39 4.64 -13.00 -3.49
C TYR A 39 5.18 -11.63 -3.03
N SER A 40 6.34 -11.22 -3.52
CA SER A 40 7.03 -10.02 -3.02
C SER A 40 7.82 -9.30 -4.12
N GLY A 41 8.20 -8.04 -3.88
CA GLY A 41 8.87 -7.22 -4.88
C GLY A 41 7.97 -7.05 -6.11
N GLY A 42 8.50 -7.29 -7.31
CA GLY A 42 7.71 -7.22 -8.55
C GLY A 42 6.58 -8.24 -8.65
N ASP A 43 6.57 -9.28 -7.81
CA ASP A 43 5.56 -10.35 -7.78
C ASP A 43 4.58 -10.22 -6.60
N GLY A 44 4.49 -9.02 -5.99
CA GLY A 44 3.46 -8.69 -5.01
C GLY A 44 2.05 -8.94 -5.55
N VAL A 45 1.10 -9.23 -4.66
CA VAL A 45 -0.30 -9.39 -5.04
C VAL A 45 -0.99 -8.07 -4.75
N GLY A 46 -1.57 -7.45 -5.77
CA GLY A 46 -2.12 -6.10 -5.64
C GLY A 46 -3.06 -5.75 -6.79
N GLY A 47 -3.56 -4.53 -6.73
CA GLY A 47 -4.40 -3.92 -7.75
C GLY A 47 -4.13 -2.43 -7.85
N SER A 48 -4.55 -1.83 -8.96
CA SER A 48 -4.54 -0.39 -9.14
C SER A 48 -5.96 0.16 -9.20
N TYR A 49 -6.10 1.40 -8.77
CA TYR A 49 -7.32 2.18 -8.91
C TYR A 49 -6.99 3.52 -9.57
N SER A 50 -7.82 3.88 -10.55
CA SER A 50 -7.77 5.19 -11.17
C SER A 50 -9.07 5.94 -10.93
N MET A 51 -8.95 7.16 -10.41
CA MET A 51 -10.09 8.05 -10.24
C MET A 51 -10.35 8.95 -11.45
N GLY A 52 -9.50 8.90 -12.48
CA GLY A 52 -9.60 9.74 -13.69
C GLY A 52 -9.15 11.20 -13.54
N GLU A 53 -8.79 11.60 -12.33
CA GLU A 53 -8.18 12.89 -11.98
C GLU A 53 -6.89 12.66 -11.16
N ASN A 54 -6.09 13.71 -10.95
CA ASN A 54 -4.82 13.56 -10.26
C ASN A 54 -5.03 13.52 -8.75
N PHE A 55 -4.47 12.50 -8.09
CA PHE A 55 -4.52 12.38 -6.62
C PHE A 55 -3.79 13.51 -5.88
N ALA A 56 -2.94 14.27 -6.57
CA ALA A 56 -2.20 15.38 -5.98
C ALA A 56 -2.99 16.70 -5.92
N ASP A 57 -4.18 16.76 -6.54
CA ASP A 57 -4.96 18.00 -6.65
C ASP A 57 -5.84 18.27 -5.42
N ASP A 58 -6.18 17.25 -4.62
CA ASP A 58 -6.96 17.39 -3.37
C ASP A 58 -6.56 16.32 -2.31
N PHE A 59 -7.07 16.46 -1.09
CA PHE A 59 -6.98 15.41 -0.07
C PHE A 59 -7.94 14.27 -0.37
N HIS A 60 -7.41 13.05 -0.27
CA HIS A 60 -8.18 11.80 -0.40
C HIS A 60 -8.00 10.92 0.83
N VAL A 61 -9.00 10.10 1.12
CA VAL A 61 -8.96 9.13 2.22
C VAL A 61 -8.60 7.75 1.66
N TYR A 62 -7.39 7.31 1.96
CA TYR A 62 -6.93 5.95 1.70
C TYR A 62 -7.11 5.10 2.94
N ALA A 63 -7.75 3.93 2.80
CA ALA A 63 -7.99 3.05 3.94
C ALA A 63 -7.81 1.58 3.56
N VAL A 64 -7.49 0.78 4.58
CA VAL A 64 -7.61 -0.67 4.53
C VAL A 64 -8.50 -1.14 5.67
N ASP A 65 -9.48 -1.99 5.35
CA ASP A 65 -10.15 -2.83 6.34
C ASP A 65 -9.45 -4.18 6.35
N TRP A 66 -8.89 -4.55 7.50
CA TRP A 66 -8.10 -5.75 7.67
C TRP A 66 -8.73 -6.64 8.74
N ASP A 67 -9.07 -7.86 8.33
CA ASP A 67 -9.54 -8.94 9.18
C ASP A 67 -8.73 -10.23 8.90
N PRO A 68 -8.89 -11.31 9.69
CA PRO A 68 -8.11 -12.54 9.52
C PRO A 68 -8.22 -13.21 8.14
N ASP A 69 -9.32 -12.97 7.41
CA ASP A 69 -9.66 -13.67 6.18
C ASP A 69 -9.53 -12.79 4.93
N ALA A 70 -9.40 -11.46 5.09
CA ALA A 70 -9.26 -10.52 4.00
C ALA A 70 -8.62 -9.18 4.40
N ILE A 71 -7.98 -8.57 3.42
CA ILE A 71 -7.64 -7.14 3.42
C ILE A 71 -8.39 -6.48 2.28
N ARG A 72 -9.05 -5.35 2.55
CA ARG A 72 -9.87 -4.61 1.60
C ARG A 72 -9.38 -3.18 1.51
N TRP A 73 -9.15 -2.67 0.31
CA TRP A 73 -8.66 -1.32 0.07
C TRP A 73 -9.79 -0.40 -0.33
N TYR A 74 -9.73 0.84 0.18
CA TYR A 74 -10.68 1.87 -0.12
C TYR A 74 -10.00 3.18 -0.51
N VAL A 75 -10.61 3.89 -1.45
CA VAL A 75 -10.29 5.27 -1.81
C VAL A 75 -11.58 6.07 -1.68
N ASP A 76 -11.58 7.10 -0.83
CA ASP A 76 -12.76 7.93 -0.54
C ASP A 76 -14.01 7.14 -0.13
N GLY A 77 -13.80 5.99 0.51
CA GLY A 77 -14.85 5.08 0.96
C GLY A 77 -15.38 4.11 -0.11
N GLU A 78 -14.92 4.22 -1.36
CA GLU A 78 -15.19 3.22 -2.41
C GLU A 78 -14.27 2.01 -2.23
N LEU A 79 -14.82 0.79 -2.23
CA LEU A 79 -14.03 -0.44 -2.23
C LEU A 79 -13.37 -0.63 -3.60
N VAL A 80 -12.05 -0.61 -3.64
CA VAL A 80 -11.29 -0.68 -4.90
C VAL A 80 -10.53 -2.00 -5.09
N ASN A 81 -10.23 -2.71 -4.01
CA ASN A 81 -9.56 -4.01 -4.08
C ASN A 81 -9.89 -4.89 -2.87
N THR A 82 -9.81 -6.20 -3.02
CA THR A 82 -9.89 -7.18 -1.94
C THR A 82 -8.88 -8.29 -2.21
N ILE A 83 -8.10 -8.64 -1.19
CA ILE A 83 -7.14 -9.74 -1.23
C ILE A 83 -7.43 -10.68 -0.06
N THR A 84 -7.52 -11.95 -0.38
CA THR A 84 -7.78 -13.07 0.54
C THR A 84 -6.62 -14.07 0.49
N PRO A 85 -6.53 -15.03 1.42
CA PRO A 85 -5.57 -16.13 1.35
C PRO A 85 -5.61 -16.91 0.03
N ASP A 86 -6.77 -17.05 -0.60
CA ASP A 86 -6.93 -17.79 -1.86
C ASP A 86 -6.24 -17.09 -3.04
N ASP A 87 -6.07 -15.76 -2.97
CA ASP A 87 -5.39 -14.97 -4.00
C ASP A 87 -3.87 -15.13 -3.96
N LEU A 88 -3.32 -15.75 -2.90
CA LEU A 88 -1.87 -15.89 -2.69
C LEU A 88 -1.23 -17.04 -3.45
N ARG A 89 -1.94 -17.67 -4.41
CA ARG A 89 -1.40 -18.73 -5.28
C ARG A 89 -0.88 -19.94 -4.48
N GLY A 90 -1.52 -20.23 -3.34
CA GLY A 90 -1.12 -21.30 -2.41
C GLY A 90 0.07 -20.96 -1.49
N ASN A 91 0.55 -19.71 -1.50
CA ASN A 91 1.58 -19.26 -0.57
C ASN A 91 0.99 -18.92 0.82
N GLN A 92 1.88 -18.77 1.80
CA GLN A 92 1.50 -18.52 3.19
C GLN A 92 0.90 -17.12 3.39
N TRP A 93 -0.25 -17.05 4.08
CA TRP A 93 -0.78 -15.81 4.64
C TRP A 93 0.05 -15.38 5.87
N VAL A 94 0.56 -14.14 5.88
CA VAL A 94 1.42 -13.60 6.95
C VAL A 94 0.87 -12.31 7.57
N PHE A 95 -0.44 -12.05 7.43
CA PHE A 95 -1.10 -10.84 7.93
C PHE A 95 -1.96 -11.16 9.17
N ASP A 96 -1.35 -11.85 10.12
CA ASP A 96 -1.98 -12.45 11.31
C ASP A 96 -1.28 -12.06 12.63
N HIS A 97 -0.51 -10.98 12.61
CA HIS A 97 0.25 -10.45 13.75
C HIS A 97 0.38 -8.93 13.64
N ASP A 98 0.97 -8.26 14.63
CA ASP A 98 1.02 -6.78 14.66
C ASP A 98 1.87 -6.18 13.54
N PHE A 99 1.39 -5.08 12.95
CA PHE A 99 2.08 -4.26 11.95
C PHE A 99 2.31 -2.84 12.46
N PHE A 100 3.30 -2.14 11.90
CA PHE A 100 3.49 -0.71 12.12
C PHE A 100 3.32 0.09 10.81
N ILE A 101 2.89 1.34 10.97
CA ILE A 101 2.61 2.25 9.86
C ILE A 101 3.90 2.93 9.40
N ILE A 102 4.05 3.07 8.08
CA ILE A 102 5.16 3.77 7.43
C ILE A 102 4.53 4.82 6.53
N LEU A 103 5.06 6.04 6.57
CA LEU A 103 4.73 7.14 5.67
C LEU A 103 6.05 7.71 5.14
N ASN A 104 6.21 7.76 3.82
CA ASN A 104 7.40 8.30 3.17
C ASN A 104 7.07 8.87 1.79
N VAL A 105 7.97 9.69 1.28
CA VAL A 105 8.03 10.08 -0.14
C VAL A 105 9.39 9.63 -0.66
N ALA A 106 9.39 8.63 -1.53
CA ALA A 106 10.62 8.16 -2.18
C ALA A 106 10.96 9.06 -3.38
N VAL A 107 12.25 9.23 -3.66
CA VAL A 107 12.74 9.93 -4.85
C VAL A 107 13.64 8.98 -5.64
N GLY A 108 13.17 8.56 -6.81
CA GLY A 108 13.85 7.54 -7.60
C GLY A 108 13.49 6.11 -7.18
N GLY A 109 13.80 5.15 -8.06
CA GLY A 109 13.55 3.73 -7.82
C GLY A 109 13.33 2.96 -9.12
N TYR A 110 13.43 1.63 -9.06
CA TYR A 110 13.24 0.79 -10.26
C TYR A 110 11.85 0.92 -10.85
N TRP A 111 10.83 0.96 -9.99
CA TRP A 111 9.43 1.09 -10.42
C TRP A 111 9.04 2.51 -10.83
N PRO A 112 9.23 3.56 -9.98
CA PRO A 112 8.87 4.92 -10.38
C PRO A 112 9.73 5.44 -11.54
N GLY A 113 10.97 4.98 -11.66
CA GLY A 113 12.01 5.63 -12.46
C GLY A 113 12.72 6.70 -11.65
N ASN A 114 13.75 7.30 -12.25
CA ASN A 114 14.48 8.41 -11.63
C ASN A 114 13.88 9.76 -12.07
N PRO A 115 13.98 10.81 -11.24
CA PRO A 115 13.69 12.17 -11.65
C PRO A 115 14.45 12.57 -12.92
N ASP A 116 13.81 13.40 -13.74
CA ASP A 116 14.39 14.01 -14.93
C ASP A 116 14.17 15.53 -14.92
N GLU A 117 14.47 16.18 -16.04
CA GLU A 117 14.31 17.63 -16.24
C GLU A 117 12.87 18.14 -16.11
N THR A 118 11.87 17.27 -16.15
CA THR A 118 10.45 17.61 -15.94
C THR A 118 10.03 17.51 -14.48
N THR A 119 10.90 16.98 -13.61
CA THR A 119 10.58 16.82 -12.18
C THR A 119 10.80 18.12 -11.41
N GLU A 120 9.70 18.73 -11.00
CA GLU A 120 9.72 19.94 -10.18
C GLU A 120 10.01 19.62 -8.71
N PHE A 121 10.97 20.34 -8.11
CA PHE A 121 11.30 20.23 -6.68
C PHE A 121 11.14 21.59 -5.98
N PRO A 122 10.78 21.61 -4.67
CA PRO A 122 10.51 20.46 -3.80
C PRO A 122 9.10 19.89 -3.97
N GLN A 123 8.90 18.63 -3.54
CA GLN A 123 7.59 17.97 -3.44
C GLN A 123 7.23 17.73 -1.97
N THR A 124 5.94 17.70 -1.66
CA THR A 124 5.42 17.52 -0.30
C THR A 124 4.26 16.52 -0.30
N MET A 125 4.25 15.59 0.66
CA MET A 125 3.08 14.79 1.00
C MET A 125 2.45 15.36 2.27
N LEU A 126 1.23 15.90 2.14
CA LEU A 126 0.46 16.42 3.26
C LEU A 126 -0.42 15.31 3.84
N VAL A 127 -0.40 15.17 5.16
CA VAL A 127 -1.20 14.18 5.88
C VAL A 127 -1.98 14.91 6.97
N ASP A 128 -3.29 15.04 6.78
CA ASP A 128 -4.18 15.67 7.77
C ASP A 128 -4.33 14.77 9.01
N TYR A 129 -4.58 13.46 8.79
CA TYR A 129 -4.69 12.50 9.88
C TYR A 129 -4.30 11.07 9.48
N VAL A 130 -4.00 10.29 10.51
CA VAL A 130 -4.05 8.82 10.49
C VAL A 130 -5.02 8.39 11.59
N ARG A 131 -5.99 7.53 11.26
CA ARG A 131 -6.95 6.98 12.23
C ARG A 131 -6.95 5.46 12.13
N VAL A 132 -6.89 4.81 13.28
CA VAL A 132 -6.97 3.35 13.40
C VAL A 132 -8.22 3.03 14.20
N TYR A 133 -9.02 2.13 13.68
CA TYR A 133 -10.27 1.69 14.28
C TYR A 133 -10.21 0.19 14.55
N GLN A 134 -11.01 -0.25 15.51
CA GLN A 134 -11.24 -1.66 15.77
C GLN A 134 -12.75 -1.91 15.65
N LEU A 135 -13.15 -3.05 15.09
CA LEU A 135 -14.54 -3.47 15.11
C LEU A 135 -15.01 -3.54 16.56
N ALA A 136 -16.17 -2.96 16.84
CA ALA A 136 -16.79 -3.09 18.15
C ALA A 136 -17.15 -4.56 18.39
N GLU A 137 -16.86 -5.06 19.58
CA GLU A 137 -17.29 -6.38 20.06
C GLU A 137 -18.81 -6.47 20.24
#